data_AF-A0A519XR80-F1
#
_entry.id   AF-A0A519XR80-F1
#
_cell.length_a   1.000
_cell.length_b   1.000
_cell.length_c   1.000
_cell.angle_alpha   90.00
_cell.angle_beta   90.00
_cell.angle_gamma   90.00
#
_symmetry.space_group_name_H-M   'P 1'
#
loop_
_entity.id
_entity.type
_entity.pdbx_description
1 polymer ?
#
loop_
_entity_poly.entity_id
_entity_poly.type
_entity_poly.pdbx_seq_one_letter_code
_entity_poly.pdbx_strand_id
1 'polypeptide(L)'
;MGARLVLELARRGGVLGAVVSLDPGGFWQGWQIPFFYHSVDVSVKLVKALQPVMPALAGSAVGRTVLLPQFSARPWAVDSQQAIDEMYTFAHSPAFDELLDQLAHGQVQQPAPKGSIPGPLVIGWGRQDRVCLPSQSKLALEKFPDARLYWFEHCGHFPQWDQPAEAARLILAVTSRQPFTDASIAQVKPAQAAPAWPKAAVVGAALALVAGGIWLLSLRRKGRQ
;
A
#
# COMPACT_ATOMS: atom_id res chain seq x y z
N MET A 1 -0.18 1.76 -8.17
CA MET A 1 -0.31 2.06 -9.63
C MET A 1 0.88 2.78 -10.23
N GLY A 2 1.28 3.96 -9.73
CA GLY A 2 2.38 4.73 -10.31
C GLY A 2 3.67 3.92 -10.50
N ALA A 3 4.03 3.11 -9.51
CA ALA A 3 5.18 2.21 -9.56
C ALA A 3 5.09 1.15 -10.70
N ARG A 4 3.90 0.62 -10.96
CA ARG A 4 3.68 -0.28 -12.09
C ARG A 4 3.87 0.44 -13.43
N LEU A 5 3.33 1.65 -13.55
CA LEU A 5 3.43 2.46 -14.76
C LEU A 5 4.88 2.84 -15.07
N VAL A 6 5.66 3.23 -14.06
CA VAL A 6 7.07 3.59 -14.28
C VAL A 6 7.91 2.41 -14.75
N LEU A 7 7.62 1.19 -14.27
CA LEU A 7 8.25 -0.03 -14.78
C LEU A 7 7.89 -0.31 -16.24
N GLU A 8 6.63 -0.12 -16.63
CA GLU A 8 6.20 -0.30 -18.02
C GLU A 8 6.81 0.76 -18.95
N LEU A 9 6.92 2.01 -18.50
CA LEU A 9 7.62 3.07 -19.23
C LEU A 9 9.12 2.77 -19.36
N ALA A 10 9.76 2.26 -18.29
CA ALA A 10 11.16 1.85 -18.35
C ALA A 10 11.37 0.72 -19.37
N ARG A 11 10.49 -0.28 -19.37
CA ARG A 11 10.51 -1.41 -20.33
C ARG A 11 10.37 -0.95 -21.78
N ARG A 12 9.50 0.03 -22.05
CA ARG A 12 9.30 0.58 -23.41
C ARG A 12 10.49 1.43 -23.87
N GLY A 13 11.28 1.95 -22.94
CA GLY A 13 12.50 2.70 -23.23
C GLY A 13 12.24 4.10 -23.80
N GLY A 14 13.33 4.84 -24.03
CA GLY A 14 13.32 6.09 -24.80
C GLY A 14 12.85 7.35 -24.07
N VAL A 15 12.24 7.25 -22.87
CA VAL A 15 11.68 8.44 -22.18
C VAL A 15 12.15 8.63 -20.73
N LEU A 16 12.62 7.57 -20.06
CA LEU A 16 13.01 7.63 -18.65
C LEU A 16 14.53 7.64 -18.46
N GLY A 17 14.98 8.39 -17.46
CA GLY A 17 16.36 8.37 -16.97
C GLY A 17 16.53 7.37 -15.82
N ALA A 18 16.72 7.86 -14.60
CA ALA A 18 16.74 7.03 -13.40
C ALA A 18 15.31 6.72 -12.92
N VAL A 19 15.07 5.50 -12.45
CA VAL A 19 13.75 4.98 -12.08
C VAL A 19 13.76 4.48 -10.64
N VAL A 20 12.80 4.96 -9.85
CA VAL A 20 12.47 4.41 -8.53
C VAL A 20 11.03 3.97 -8.54
N SER A 21 10.80 2.67 -8.31
CA SER A 21 9.49 2.04 -8.31
C SER A 21 9.21 1.48 -6.93
N LEU A 22 8.40 2.19 -6.14
CA LEU A 22 8.04 1.81 -4.76
C LEU A 22 6.81 0.90 -4.76
N ASP A 23 6.98 -0.32 -4.23
CA ASP A 23 5.94 -1.33 -4.05
C ASP A 23 5.09 -1.58 -5.31
N PRO A 24 5.73 -1.94 -6.44
CA PRO A 24 5.02 -2.07 -7.70
C PRO A 24 4.05 -3.26 -7.70
N GLY A 25 2.80 -2.97 -8.07
CA GLY A 25 1.84 -3.99 -8.46
C GLY A 25 2.12 -4.59 -9.84
N GLY A 26 1.43 -5.69 -10.15
CA GLY A 26 1.46 -6.36 -11.45
C GLY A 26 2.10 -7.75 -11.43
N PHE A 27 2.41 -8.25 -10.23
CA PHE A 27 3.15 -9.49 -10.00
C PHE A 27 2.35 -10.54 -9.20
N TRP A 28 1.05 -10.33 -8.97
CA TRP A 28 0.16 -11.35 -8.41
C TRP A 28 0.03 -12.54 -9.36
N GLN A 29 -0.02 -13.75 -8.81
CA GLN A 29 -0.20 -14.98 -9.58
C GLN A 29 -1.23 -15.91 -8.93
N GLY A 30 -1.94 -16.67 -9.77
CA GLY A 30 -2.87 -17.71 -9.32
C GLY A 30 -3.92 -17.16 -8.35
N TRP A 31 -3.99 -17.74 -7.15
CA TRP A 31 -4.98 -17.38 -6.12
C TRP A 31 -4.86 -15.93 -5.62
N GLN A 32 -3.70 -15.29 -5.76
CA GLN A 32 -3.48 -13.92 -5.29
C GLN A 32 -4.33 -12.90 -6.08
N ILE A 33 -4.66 -13.20 -7.34
CA ILE A 33 -5.45 -12.33 -8.21
C ILE A 33 -6.89 -12.16 -7.67
N PRO A 34 -7.70 -13.23 -7.51
CA PRO A 34 -9.05 -13.07 -6.97
C PRO A 34 -9.03 -12.60 -5.51
N PHE A 35 -8.01 -12.97 -4.72
CA PHE A 35 -7.87 -12.46 -3.36
C PHE A 35 -7.68 -10.94 -3.35
N PHE A 36 -6.75 -10.40 -4.15
CA PHE A 36 -6.52 -8.97 -4.30
C PHE A 36 -7.77 -8.25 -4.81
N TYR A 37 -8.39 -8.75 -5.88
CA TYR A 37 -9.55 -8.11 -6.48
C TYR A 37 -10.71 -7.98 -5.48
N HIS A 38 -11.10 -9.10 -4.86
CA HIS A 38 -12.23 -9.09 -3.93
C HIS A 38 -11.92 -8.38 -2.61
N SER A 39 -10.69 -8.44 -2.10
CA SER A 39 -10.35 -7.71 -0.88
C SER A 39 -10.45 -6.20 -1.08
N VAL A 40 -9.99 -5.69 -2.23
CA VAL A 40 -10.03 -4.26 -2.55
C VAL A 40 -11.44 -3.81 -2.93
N ASP A 41 -12.16 -4.57 -3.76
CA ASP A 41 -13.54 -4.25 -4.17
C ASP A 41 -14.47 -4.12 -2.96
N VAL A 42 -14.43 -5.09 -2.02
CA VAL A 42 -15.23 -5.04 -0.79
C VAL A 42 -14.81 -3.85 0.08
N SER A 43 -13.51 -3.60 0.22
CA SER A 43 -13.00 -2.49 1.01
C SER A 43 -13.47 -1.13 0.47
N VAL A 44 -13.42 -0.93 -0.86
CA VAL A 44 -13.83 0.33 -1.48
C VAL A 44 -15.33 0.55 -1.41
N LYS A 45 -16.15 -0.50 -1.55
CA LYS A 45 -17.60 -0.40 -1.30
C LYS A 45 -17.90 0.05 0.12
N LEU A 46 -17.17 -0.48 1.11
CA LEU A 46 -17.29 -0.05 2.49
C LEU A 46 -16.84 1.40 2.68
N VAL A 47 -15.70 1.78 2.11
CA VAL A 47 -15.19 3.16 2.15
C VAL A 47 -16.18 4.15 1.51
N LYS A 48 -16.79 3.82 0.37
CA LYS A 48 -17.84 4.60 -0.30
C LYS A 48 -19.07 4.78 0.62
N ALA A 49 -19.53 3.70 1.27
CA ALA A 49 -20.67 3.75 2.17
C ALA A 49 -20.41 4.55 3.46
N LEU A 50 -19.17 4.54 3.96
CA LEU A 50 -18.78 5.20 5.21
C LEU A 50 -18.31 6.65 5.04
N GLN A 51 -18.35 7.23 3.84
CA GLN A 51 -17.90 8.61 3.58
C GLN A 51 -18.49 9.65 4.57
N PRO A 52 -19.79 9.64 4.93
CA PRO A 52 -20.35 10.63 5.85
C PRO A 52 -19.71 10.64 7.25
N VAL A 53 -19.19 9.50 7.69
CA VAL A 53 -18.55 9.34 9.01
C VAL A 53 -17.02 9.19 8.91
N MET A 54 -16.47 9.21 7.70
CA MET A 54 -15.05 8.95 7.44
C MET A 54 -14.12 9.93 8.18
N PRO A 55 -14.40 11.24 8.28
CA PRO A 55 -13.57 12.16 9.05
C PRO A 55 -13.42 11.76 10.52
N ALA A 56 -14.51 11.27 11.14
CA ALA A 56 -14.46 10.80 12.53
C ALA A 56 -13.69 9.48 12.67
N LEU A 57 -13.87 8.55 11.72
CA LEU A 57 -13.16 7.27 11.71
C LEU A 57 -11.65 7.49 11.52
N ALA A 58 -11.25 8.11 10.42
CA ALA A 58 -9.85 8.37 10.08
C ALA A 58 -9.19 9.44 10.98
N GLY A 59 -9.98 10.27 11.67
CA GLY A 59 -9.50 11.19 12.70
C GLY A 59 -8.91 10.49 13.92
N SER A 60 -9.35 9.28 14.23
CA SER A 60 -8.85 8.49 15.38
C SER A 60 -7.75 7.49 15.00
N ALA A 61 -6.79 7.27 15.90
CA ALA A 61 -5.74 6.27 15.71
C ALA A 61 -6.31 4.83 15.60
N VAL A 62 -7.41 4.55 16.32
CA VAL A 62 -8.19 3.30 16.23
C VAL A 62 -8.75 3.12 14.83
N GLY A 63 -9.46 4.11 14.33
CA GLY A 63 -10.08 4.01 13.01
C GLY A 63 -9.04 3.89 11.91
N ARG A 64 -7.92 4.63 11.95
CA ARG A 64 -6.81 4.43 10.99
C ARG A 64 -6.22 3.03 11.05
N THR A 65 -6.12 2.43 12.23
CA THR A 65 -5.67 1.03 12.40
C THR A 65 -6.57 0.02 11.70
N VAL A 66 -7.87 0.29 11.67
CA VAL A 66 -8.85 -0.55 10.96
C VAL A 66 -8.89 -0.25 9.46
N LEU A 67 -8.76 1.02 9.07
CA LEU A 67 -8.92 1.48 7.69
C LEU A 67 -7.69 1.26 6.81
N LEU A 68 -6.48 1.40 7.36
CA LEU A 68 -5.22 1.37 6.59
C LEU A 68 -4.32 0.14 6.82
N PRO A 69 -4.81 -1.04 7.28
CA PRO A 69 -3.93 -2.15 7.65
C PRO A 69 -3.22 -2.77 6.45
N GLN A 70 -3.67 -2.50 5.22
CA GLN A 70 -3.02 -2.96 3.99
C GLN A 70 -1.89 -2.01 3.55
N PHE A 71 -1.98 -0.73 3.90
CA PHE A 71 -1.13 0.33 3.34
C PHE A 71 0.08 0.67 4.20
N SER A 72 -0.05 0.59 5.51
CA SER A 72 0.99 1.02 6.46
C SER A 72 1.29 -0.06 7.49
N ALA A 73 2.55 -0.17 7.89
CA ALA A 73 3.01 -1.00 9.00
C ALA A 73 2.65 -0.39 10.36
N ARG A 74 2.41 0.93 10.43
CA ARG A 74 2.01 1.67 11.63
C ARG A 74 0.81 2.58 11.34
N PRO A 75 -0.37 2.03 10.97
CA PRO A 75 -1.51 2.83 10.54
C PRO A 75 -1.95 3.92 11.53
N TRP A 76 -1.84 3.66 12.85
CA TRP A 76 -2.16 4.63 13.90
C TRP A 76 -1.31 5.91 13.85
N ALA A 77 -0.10 5.82 13.29
CA ALA A 77 0.85 6.92 13.18
C ALA A 77 0.71 7.70 11.86
N VAL A 78 -0.09 7.22 10.90
CA VAL A 78 -0.42 7.98 9.69
C VAL A 78 -1.17 9.25 10.10
N ASP A 79 -0.84 10.37 9.46
CA ASP A 79 -1.55 11.63 9.69
C ASP A 79 -3.05 11.49 9.39
N SER A 80 -3.90 12.11 10.21
CA SER A 80 -5.34 12.01 10.06
C SER A 80 -5.85 12.62 8.77
N GLN A 81 -5.31 13.78 8.36
CA GLN A 81 -5.75 14.43 7.13
C GLN A 81 -5.32 13.60 5.92
N GLN A 82 -4.08 13.10 5.93
CA GLN A 82 -3.59 12.15 4.91
C GLN A 82 -4.50 10.92 4.78
N ALA A 83 -4.96 10.35 5.89
CA ALA A 83 -5.88 9.21 5.88
C ALA A 83 -7.27 9.58 5.35
N ILE A 84 -7.80 10.75 5.74
CA ILE A 84 -9.10 11.25 5.25
C ILE A 84 -9.04 11.46 3.74
N ASP A 85 -8.00 12.13 3.25
CA ASP A 85 -7.82 12.45 1.83
C ASP A 85 -7.67 11.19 0.99
N GLU A 86 -6.96 10.17 1.50
CA GLU A 86 -6.86 8.87 0.83
C GLU A 86 -8.23 8.19 0.73
N MET A 87 -8.98 8.11 1.84
CA MET A 87 -10.30 7.48 1.85
C MET A 87 -11.30 8.22 0.98
N TYR A 88 -11.20 9.55 0.92
CA TYR A 88 -11.99 10.36 -0.01
C TYR A 88 -11.63 10.05 -1.46
N THR A 89 -10.33 9.98 -1.79
CA THR A 89 -9.85 9.70 -3.14
C THR A 89 -10.28 8.31 -3.61
N PHE A 90 -10.23 7.28 -2.76
CA PHE A 90 -10.73 5.95 -3.12
C PHE A 90 -12.24 5.95 -3.41
N ALA A 91 -13.04 6.70 -2.65
CA ALA A 91 -14.47 6.74 -2.86
C ALA A 91 -14.89 7.52 -4.13
N HIS A 92 -14.12 8.55 -4.49
CA HIS A 92 -14.54 9.53 -5.51
C HIS A 92 -13.72 9.47 -6.80
N SER A 93 -12.67 8.66 -6.89
CA SER A 93 -11.94 8.48 -8.15
C SER A 93 -12.82 7.77 -9.18
N PRO A 94 -13.16 8.43 -10.32
CA PRO A 94 -14.11 7.88 -11.29
C PRO A 94 -13.56 6.65 -12.01
N ALA A 95 -12.23 6.52 -12.08
CA ALA A 95 -11.56 5.41 -12.74
C ALA A 95 -11.25 4.24 -11.80
N PHE A 96 -11.65 4.28 -10.52
CA PHE A 96 -11.22 3.29 -9.54
C PHE A 96 -11.66 1.86 -9.90
N ASP A 97 -12.94 1.68 -10.24
CA ASP A 97 -13.50 0.35 -10.49
C ASP A 97 -12.91 -0.27 -11.77
N GLU A 98 -12.76 0.54 -12.84
CA GLU A 98 -12.06 0.15 -14.07
C GLU A 98 -10.59 -0.20 -13.81
N LEU A 99 -9.90 0.61 -13.01
CA LEU A 99 -8.49 0.41 -12.67
C LEU A 99 -8.28 -0.87 -11.87
N LEU A 100 -9.17 -1.19 -10.93
CA LEU A 100 -9.12 -2.41 -10.15
C LEU A 100 -9.32 -3.65 -11.03
N ASP A 101 -10.32 -3.60 -11.93
CA ASP A 101 -10.55 -4.65 -12.92
C ASP A 101 -9.32 -4.86 -13.81
N GLN A 102 -8.76 -3.78 -14.38
CA GLN A 102 -7.56 -3.85 -15.22
C GLN A 102 -6.31 -4.33 -14.46
N LEU A 103 -6.21 -4.04 -13.17
CA LEU A 103 -5.12 -4.54 -12.33
C LEU A 103 -5.20 -6.05 -12.13
N ALA A 104 -6.41 -6.60 -11.94
CA ALA A 104 -6.64 -8.01 -11.65
C ALA A 104 -6.73 -8.87 -12.92
N HIS A 105 -7.38 -8.34 -13.97
CA HIS A 105 -7.80 -9.09 -15.16
C HIS A 105 -7.21 -8.55 -16.47
N GLY A 106 -6.62 -7.36 -16.44
CA GLY A 106 -5.98 -6.76 -17.60
C GLY A 106 -4.62 -7.37 -17.93
N GLN A 107 -3.89 -6.71 -18.83
CA GLN A 107 -2.57 -7.16 -19.26
C GLN A 107 -1.64 -7.30 -18.05
N VAL A 108 -0.91 -8.40 -17.92
CA VAL A 108 0.10 -8.55 -16.86
C VAL A 108 1.34 -7.73 -17.15
N GLN A 109 2.10 -7.37 -16.10
CA GLN A 109 3.38 -6.68 -16.26
C GLN A 109 4.31 -7.48 -17.20
N GLN A 110 4.83 -6.85 -18.26
CA GLN A 110 5.68 -7.53 -19.24
C GLN A 110 7.16 -7.47 -18.82
N PRO A 111 7.98 -8.47 -19.19
CA PRO A 111 9.40 -8.46 -18.88
C PRO A 111 10.18 -7.46 -19.75
N ALA A 112 11.23 -6.88 -19.16
CA ALA A 112 12.26 -6.12 -19.88
C ALA A 112 13.43 -7.06 -20.23
N PRO A 113 13.95 -7.03 -21.47
CA PRO A 113 15.18 -7.73 -21.80
C PRO A 113 16.34 -7.26 -20.91
N LYS A 114 17.24 -8.16 -20.54
CA LYS A 114 18.44 -7.80 -19.78
C LYS A 114 19.33 -6.84 -20.57
N GLY A 115 19.81 -5.79 -19.92
CA GLY A 115 20.60 -4.72 -20.51
C GLY A 115 19.78 -3.72 -21.33
N SER A 116 18.45 -3.78 -21.32
CA SER A 116 17.60 -2.86 -22.08
C SER A 116 17.30 -1.56 -21.35
N ILE A 117 17.46 -1.53 -20.02
CA ILE A 117 17.18 -0.34 -19.21
C ILE A 117 18.44 0.55 -19.16
N PRO A 118 18.42 1.78 -19.73
CA PRO A 118 19.63 2.59 -19.92
C PRO A 118 20.12 3.31 -18.65
N GLY A 119 19.29 3.37 -17.61
CA GLY A 119 19.57 4.10 -16.37
C GLY A 119 19.35 3.24 -15.13
N PRO A 120 19.74 3.73 -13.94
CA PRO A 120 19.49 3.02 -12.69
C PRO A 120 18.00 2.74 -12.53
N LEU A 121 17.64 1.49 -12.26
CA LEU A 121 16.29 1.10 -11.89
C LEU A 121 16.31 0.44 -10.52
N VAL A 122 15.62 1.06 -9.57
CA VAL A 122 15.48 0.54 -8.22
C VAL A 122 14.01 0.22 -7.95
N ILE A 123 13.77 -1.00 -7.50
CA ILE A 123 12.49 -1.41 -6.95
C ILE A 123 12.61 -1.33 -5.43
N GLY A 124 11.87 -0.41 -4.81
CA GLY A 124 11.75 -0.33 -3.35
C GLY A 124 10.57 -1.18 -2.89
N TRP A 125 10.70 -1.93 -1.80
CA TRP A 125 9.62 -2.78 -1.30
C TRP A 125 9.55 -2.78 0.22
N GLY A 126 8.36 -2.57 0.77
CA GLY A 126 8.07 -2.68 2.19
C GLY A 126 8.02 -4.13 2.66
N ARG A 127 8.69 -4.44 3.77
CA ARG A 127 8.66 -5.78 4.38
C ARG A 127 7.29 -6.22 4.88
N GLN A 128 6.40 -5.27 5.15
CA GLN A 128 5.04 -5.50 5.64
C GLN A 128 3.98 -5.09 4.60
N ASP A 129 4.35 -4.99 3.32
CA ASP A 129 3.37 -4.76 2.26
C ASP A 129 2.34 -5.91 2.21
N ARG A 130 1.07 -5.55 2.32
CA ARG A 130 -0.08 -6.48 2.28
C ARG A 130 -0.93 -6.29 1.03
N VAL A 131 -0.60 -5.34 0.17
CA VAL A 131 -1.20 -5.12 -1.16
C VAL A 131 -0.38 -5.88 -2.20
N CYS A 132 0.92 -5.58 -2.29
CA CYS A 132 1.88 -6.26 -3.16
C CYS A 132 2.82 -7.09 -2.29
N LEU A 133 2.49 -8.37 -2.09
CA LEU A 133 3.19 -9.19 -1.10
C LEU A 133 4.69 -9.26 -1.39
N PRO A 134 5.58 -9.19 -0.38
CA PRO A 134 7.03 -9.25 -0.56
C PRO A 134 7.54 -10.46 -1.36
N SER A 135 6.82 -11.58 -1.35
CA SER A 135 7.15 -12.76 -2.17
C SER A 135 7.10 -12.48 -3.69
N GLN A 136 6.32 -11.48 -4.11
CA GLN A 136 6.21 -11.06 -5.51
C GLN A 136 7.46 -10.33 -6.01
N SER A 137 8.31 -9.82 -5.11
CA SER A 137 9.59 -9.17 -5.48
C SER A 137 10.49 -10.07 -6.32
N LYS A 138 10.45 -11.40 -6.10
CA LYS A 138 11.19 -12.38 -6.89
C LYS A 138 10.78 -12.32 -8.36
N LEU A 139 9.48 -12.37 -8.64
CA LEU A 139 8.95 -12.27 -10.00
C LEU A 139 9.23 -10.89 -10.61
N ALA A 140 9.22 -9.83 -9.80
CA ALA A 140 9.58 -8.50 -10.25
C ALA A 140 11.03 -8.44 -10.75
N LEU A 141 11.98 -9.03 -10.03
CA LEU A 141 13.37 -9.12 -10.45
C LEU A 141 13.59 -10.07 -11.63
N GLU A 142 12.83 -11.15 -11.73
CA GLU A 142 12.84 -12.04 -12.91
C GLU A 142 12.38 -11.29 -14.17
N LYS A 143 11.36 -10.44 -14.06
CA LYS A 143 10.84 -9.63 -15.18
C LYS A 143 11.68 -8.39 -15.47
N PHE A 144 12.35 -7.83 -14.48
CA PHE A 144 13.21 -6.66 -14.60
C PHE A 144 14.63 -6.99 -14.10
N PRO A 145 15.42 -7.74 -14.90
CA PRO A 145 16.73 -8.23 -14.46
C PRO A 145 17.79 -7.14 -14.27
N ASP A 146 17.55 -5.93 -14.79
CA ASP A 146 18.40 -4.75 -14.60
C ASP A 146 18.06 -3.98 -13.29
N ALA A 147 17.00 -4.40 -12.59
CA ALA A 147 16.57 -3.77 -11.35
C ALA A 147 17.48 -4.14 -10.17
N ARG A 148 17.75 -3.17 -9.29
CA ARG A 148 18.18 -3.43 -7.92
C ARG A 148 16.97 -3.41 -6.99
N LEU A 149 16.87 -4.40 -6.10
CA LEU A 149 15.88 -4.38 -5.02
C LEU A 149 16.43 -3.61 -3.82
N TYR A 150 15.57 -2.78 -3.20
CA TYR A 150 15.82 -2.12 -1.93
C TYR A 150 14.68 -2.45 -0.96
N TRP A 151 15.01 -2.90 0.25
CA TRP A 151 14.02 -3.24 1.27
C TRP A 151 13.83 -2.09 2.25
N PHE A 152 12.57 -1.69 2.46
CA PHE A 152 12.18 -0.82 3.56
C PHE A 152 11.78 -1.68 4.76
N GLU A 153 12.52 -1.56 5.84
CA GLU A 153 12.19 -2.20 7.11
C GLU A 153 11.08 -1.43 7.84
N HIS A 154 10.22 -2.15 8.58
CA HIS A 154 9.07 -1.56 9.29
C HIS A 154 8.16 -0.69 8.41
N CYS A 155 7.92 -1.13 7.18
CA CYS A 155 7.21 -0.41 6.12
C CYS A 155 6.18 -1.32 5.42
N GLY A 156 4.96 -0.81 5.27
CA GLY A 156 3.88 -1.38 4.47
C GLY A 156 4.01 -1.00 3.00
N HIS A 157 2.87 -0.91 2.32
CA HIS A 157 2.77 -0.61 0.89
C HIS A 157 3.22 0.81 0.50
N PHE A 158 3.16 1.76 1.44
CA PHE A 158 3.52 3.16 1.16
C PHE A 158 4.75 3.60 1.95
N PRO A 159 5.97 3.44 1.40
CA PRO A 159 7.21 3.94 2.01
C PRO A 159 7.19 5.43 2.30
N GLN A 160 6.50 6.22 1.48
CA GLN A 160 6.32 7.66 1.71
C GLN A 160 5.49 7.98 2.97
N TRP A 161 4.75 7.01 3.52
CA TRP A 161 4.02 7.17 4.78
C TRP A 161 4.81 6.62 5.96
N ASP A 162 5.34 5.40 5.82
CA ASP A 162 5.99 4.72 6.95
C ASP A 162 7.45 5.14 7.16
N GLN A 163 8.17 5.44 6.08
CA GLN A 163 9.59 5.78 6.07
C GLN A 163 9.88 6.99 5.14
N PRO A 164 9.20 8.14 5.30
CA PRO A 164 9.26 9.26 4.33
C PRO A 164 10.70 9.77 4.10
N ALA A 165 11.51 9.87 5.16
CA ALA A 165 12.88 10.33 5.05
C ALA A 165 13.78 9.32 4.31
N GLU A 166 13.57 8.02 4.54
CA GLU A 166 14.30 6.95 3.87
C GLU A 166 13.92 6.88 2.38
N ALA A 167 12.61 6.96 2.09
CA ALA A 167 12.09 6.98 0.72
C ALA A 167 12.65 8.19 -0.06
N ALA A 168 12.66 9.38 0.55
CA ALA A 168 13.25 10.57 -0.06
C ALA A 168 14.75 10.40 -0.32
N ARG A 169 15.53 9.84 0.62
CA ARG A 169 16.95 9.56 0.42
C ARG A 169 17.19 8.59 -0.73
N LEU A 170 16.40 7.51 -0.82
CA LEU A 170 16.50 6.55 -1.91
C LEU A 170 16.24 7.22 -3.26
N ILE A 171 15.15 8.00 -3.36
CA ILE A 171 14.79 8.74 -4.57
C ILE A 171 15.92 9.68 -4.99
N LEU A 172 16.43 10.48 -4.05
CA LEU A 172 17.50 11.44 -4.32
C LEU A 172 18.80 10.73 -4.75
N ALA A 173 19.20 9.66 -4.06
CA ALA A 173 20.41 8.91 -4.41
C ALA A 173 20.33 8.32 -5.83
N VAL A 174 19.19 7.69 -6.15
CA VAL A 174 18.99 7.06 -7.48
C VAL A 174 18.92 8.12 -8.58
N THR A 175 18.15 9.19 -8.39
CA THR A 175 17.94 10.23 -9.41
C THR A 175 19.17 11.10 -9.63
N SER A 176 19.99 11.33 -8.59
CA SER A 176 21.29 11.99 -8.70
C SER A 176 22.42 11.07 -9.18
N ARG A 177 22.12 9.77 -9.40
CA ARG A 177 23.09 8.72 -9.78
C ARG A 177 24.25 8.60 -8.78
N GLN A 178 24.01 8.93 -7.52
CA GLN A 178 24.99 8.76 -6.46
C GLN A 178 25.06 7.28 -6.07
N PRO A 179 26.28 6.70 -5.95
CA PRO A 179 26.44 5.39 -5.33
C PRO A 179 25.91 5.40 -3.90
N PHE A 180 25.18 4.36 -3.51
CA PHE A 180 24.67 4.22 -2.15
C PHE A 180 24.69 2.75 -1.68
N THR A 181 24.93 2.57 -0.39
CA THR A 181 24.72 1.30 0.31
C THR A 181 23.34 1.29 0.96
N ASP A 182 22.76 0.11 1.18
CA ASP A 182 21.45 0.04 1.84
C ASP A 182 21.47 0.71 3.22
N ALA A 183 22.56 0.51 3.98
CA ALA A 183 22.75 1.14 5.28
C ALA A 183 22.78 2.69 5.22
N SER A 184 23.37 3.26 4.16
CA SER A 184 23.41 4.72 3.98
C SER A 184 22.04 5.33 3.71
N ILE A 185 21.13 4.58 3.08
CA ILE A 185 19.75 5.03 2.84
C ILE A 185 18.90 4.79 4.09
N ALA A 186 19.02 3.62 4.71
CA ALA A 186 18.21 3.22 5.85
C ALA A 186 18.33 4.15 7.06
N GLN A 187 19.50 4.83 7.24
CA GLN A 187 19.84 5.75 8.34
C GLN A 187 18.67 6.07 9.28
N VAL A 188 18.58 5.28 10.35
CA VAL A 188 17.49 5.32 11.32
C VAL A 188 17.63 6.59 12.14
N LYS A 189 16.74 7.56 11.94
CA LYS A 189 16.42 8.51 13.01
C LYS A 189 15.49 7.78 13.98
N PRO A 190 15.69 7.81 15.31
CA PRO A 190 14.83 7.08 16.23
C PRO A 190 13.36 7.47 16.01
N ALA A 191 12.49 6.49 15.76
CA ALA A 191 11.07 6.73 15.61
C ALA A 191 10.51 7.27 16.93
N GLN A 192 9.67 8.32 16.85
CA GLN A 192 8.87 8.75 17.99
C GLN A 192 7.99 7.58 18.44
N ALA A 193 8.10 7.20 19.71
CA ALA A 193 7.35 6.07 20.26
C ALA A 193 5.85 6.27 20.02
N ALA A 194 5.17 5.22 19.56
CA ALA A 194 3.72 5.24 19.48
C ALA A 194 3.14 5.51 20.87
N PRO A 195 2.06 6.32 20.99
CA PRO A 195 1.40 6.50 22.28
C PRO A 195 0.94 5.13 22.79
N ALA A 196 1.18 4.82 24.06
CA ALA A 196 0.72 3.57 24.66
C ALA A 196 -0.81 3.61 24.81
N TRP A 197 -1.51 2.62 24.28
CA TRP A 197 -2.97 2.58 24.35
C TRP A 197 -3.36 1.97 25.70
N PRO A 198 -4.24 2.64 26.48
CA PRO A 198 -4.75 2.02 27.69
C PRO A 198 -5.52 0.75 27.32
N LYS A 199 -5.18 -0.38 27.96
CA LYS A 199 -5.78 -1.70 27.70
C LYS A 199 -7.32 -1.67 27.72
N ALA A 200 -7.91 -0.75 28.50
CA ALA A 200 -9.34 -0.50 28.57
C ALA A 200 -9.97 -0.05 27.23
N ALA A 201 -9.26 0.73 26.41
CA ALA A 201 -9.75 1.21 25.11
C ALA A 201 -9.84 0.07 24.08
N VAL A 202 -8.89 -0.87 24.13
CA VAL A 202 -8.87 -2.08 23.26
C VAL A 202 -10.01 -3.03 23.64
N VAL A 203 -10.23 -3.25 24.93
CA VAL A 203 -11.32 -4.09 25.44
C VAL A 203 -12.68 -3.47 25.13
N GLY A 204 -12.83 -2.15 25.30
CA GLY A 204 -14.07 -1.43 24.98
C GLY A 204 -14.44 -1.51 23.50
N ALA A 205 -13.47 -1.35 22.59
CA ALA A 205 -13.71 -1.46 21.16
C ALA A 205 -14.10 -2.89 20.71
N ALA A 206 -13.46 -3.91 21.28
CA ALA A 206 -13.81 -5.31 21.01
C ALA A 206 -15.23 -5.66 21.49
N LEU A 207 -15.60 -5.19 22.69
CA LEU A 207 -16.96 -5.39 23.23
C LEU A 207 -18.03 -4.66 22.40
N ALA A 208 -17.73 -3.45 21.93
CA ALA A 208 -18.66 -2.70 21.08
C ALA A 208 -18.92 -3.37 19.73
N LEU A 209 -17.90 -3.97 19.11
CA LEU A 209 -18.04 -4.72 17.85
C LEU A 209 -18.85 -6.01 18.05
N VAL A 210 -18.63 -6.73 19.16
CA VAL A 210 -19.40 -7.95 19.49
C VAL A 210 -20.85 -7.59 19.78
N ALA A 211 -21.10 -6.55 20.58
CA ALA A 211 -22.45 -6.10 20.89
C ALA A 211 -23.20 -5.60 19.64
N GLY A 212 -22.52 -4.84 18.77
CA GLY A 212 -23.08 -4.39 17.49
C GLY A 212 -23.42 -5.54 16.55
N GLY A 213 -22.56 -6.56 16.46
CA GLY A 213 -22.80 -7.77 15.69
C GLY A 213 -24.00 -8.58 16.21
N ILE A 214 -24.11 -8.76 17.53
CA ILE A 214 -25.24 -9.45 18.17
C ILE A 214 -26.54 -8.68 17.96
N TRP A 215 -26.52 -7.36 18.08
CA TRP A 215 -27.69 -6.51 17.88
C TRP A 215 -28.19 -6.56 16.42
N LEU A 216 -27.29 -6.46 15.44
CA LEU A 216 -27.62 -6.59 14.02
C LEU A 216 -28.19 -7.97 13.66
N LEU A 217 -27.66 -9.04 14.27
CA LEU A 217 -28.20 -10.40 14.11
C LEU A 217 -29.59 -10.54 14.74
N SER A 218 -29.86 -9.86 15.86
CA SER A 218 -31.17 -9.87 16.52
C SER A 218 -32.25 -9.13 15.70
N LEU A 219 -31.88 -8.04 15.03
CA LEU A 219 -32.77 -7.27 14.15
C LEU A 219 -33.15 -8.07 12.89
N ARG A 220 -32.20 -8.83 12.30
CA ARG A 220 -32.47 -9.71 11.15
C ARG A 220 -33.40 -10.89 11.47
N ARG A 221 -33.46 -11.34 12.73
CA ARG A 221 -34.38 -12.41 13.17
C ARG A 221 -35.82 -11.94 13.37
N LYS A 222 -36.04 -10.67 13.71
CA LYS A 222 -37.39 -10.11 13.93
C LYS A 222 -38.14 -9.74 12.65
N GLY A 223 -37.45 -9.53 11.53
CA GLY A 223 -38.07 -9.21 10.23
C GLY A 223 -38.46 -10.40 9.35
N ARG A 224 -38.45 -11.63 9.90
CA ARG A 224 -38.81 -12.89 9.18
C ARG A 224 -40.04 -13.60 9.77
N GLN A 225 -40.85 -12.90 10.56
CA GLN A 225 -42.16 -13.36 11.01
C GLN A 225 -43.26 -12.55 10.35
#